data_AF-A0A0H3DHT8-F1
#
_entry.id   AF-A0A0H3DHT8-F1
#
_cell.length_a   1.000
_cell.length_b   1.000
_cell.length_c   1.000
_cell.angle_alpha   90.00
_cell.angle_beta   90.00
_cell.angle_gamma   90.00
#
_symmetry.space_group_name_H-M   'P 1'
#
loop_
_entity.id
_entity.type
_entity.pdbx_description
1 polymer ?
#
loop_
_entity_poly.entity_id
_entity_poly.type
_entity_poly.pdbx_seq_one_letter_code
_entity_poly.pdbx_strand_id
1 'polypeptide(L)'
;MFNSTRDAITELIGSKTGGQSRTVRTDMLDDIRGGVGVYVTESADGRTLYIGSVYRPNNPLGIRAHLREHLGRAENSGWAKITIFPMAGRVAERDVRQVEGIIAIWLVPAQGHAWPRVRRS
;
A
#
# COMPACT_ATOMS: atom_id res chain seq x y z
N MET A 1 -20.12 -11.66 -5.25
CA MET A 1 -20.36 -10.20 -5.18
C MET A 1 -19.42 -9.69 -4.08
N PHE A 2 -18.35 -8.99 -4.43
CA PHE A 2 -17.39 -8.50 -3.42
C PHE A 2 -17.95 -7.22 -2.79
N ASN A 3 -18.03 -7.18 -1.45
CA ASN A 3 -18.74 -6.11 -0.73
C ASN A 3 -17.94 -4.80 -0.55
N SER A 4 -16.66 -4.76 -0.91
CA SER A 4 -15.90 -3.52 -1.02
C SER A 4 -14.59 -3.76 -1.79
N THR A 5 -14.00 -2.70 -2.36
CA THR A 5 -12.65 -2.71 -2.96
C THR A 5 -11.61 -3.34 -2.02
N ARG A 6 -11.74 -3.07 -0.72
CA ARG A 6 -10.85 -3.61 0.31
C ARG A 6 -10.97 -5.12 0.45
N ASP A 7 -12.17 -5.68 0.34
CA ASP A 7 -12.39 -7.13 0.42
C ASP A 7 -11.78 -7.83 -0.79
N ALA A 8 -11.99 -7.29 -2.00
CA ALA A 8 -11.40 -7.82 -3.22
C ALA A 8 -9.86 -7.83 -3.18
N ILE A 9 -9.24 -6.77 -2.64
CA ILE A 9 -7.79 -6.72 -2.48
C ILE A 9 -7.31 -7.68 -1.39
N THR A 10 -8.06 -7.79 -0.28
CA THR A 10 -7.71 -8.73 0.80
C THR A 10 -7.74 -10.17 0.29
N GLU A 11 -8.72 -10.51 -0.55
CA GLU A 11 -8.82 -11.81 -1.21
C GLU A 11 -7.70 -12.05 -2.23
N LEU A 12 -7.38 -11.04 -3.05
CA LEU A 12 -6.24 -11.10 -3.98
C LEU A 12 -4.93 -11.45 -3.26
N ILE A 13 -4.72 -10.86 -2.08
CA ILE A 13 -3.53 -11.11 -1.27
C ILE A 13 -3.61 -12.50 -0.62
N GLY A 14 -4.80 -12.93 -0.21
CA GLY A 14 -5.08 -14.30 0.23
C GLY A 14 -4.09 -14.79 1.30
N SER A 15 -3.46 -15.94 1.03
CA SER A 15 -2.48 -16.58 1.94
C SER A 15 -1.20 -15.78 2.17
N LYS A 16 -0.99 -14.68 1.43
CA LYS A 16 0.15 -13.76 1.59
C LYS A 16 -0.08 -12.71 2.69
N THR A 17 -1.27 -12.69 3.30
CA THR A 17 -1.61 -11.72 4.35
C THR A 17 -0.66 -11.81 5.55
N GLY A 18 -0.22 -10.65 6.04
CA GLY A 18 0.55 -10.50 7.28
C GLY A 18 -0.28 -10.02 8.47
N GLY A 19 -1.58 -9.84 8.28
CA GLY A 19 -2.50 -9.30 9.28
C GLY A 19 -3.75 -8.69 8.64
N GLN A 20 -4.61 -8.09 9.45
CA GLN A 20 -5.78 -7.42 8.89
C GLN A 20 -5.39 -6.12 8.17
N SER A 21 -6.00 -5.90 7.01
CA SER A 21 -5.95 -4.60 6.35
C SER A 21 -6.52 -3.53 7.30
N ARG A 22 -6.06 -2.29 7.17
CA ARG A 22 -6.51 -1.18 8.03
C ARG A 22 -6.51 0.13 7.25
N THR A 23 -7.47 0.99 7.54
CA THR A 23 -7.53 2.35 7.00
C THR A 23 -7.23 3.31 8.12
N VAL A 24 -6.28 4.22 7.90
CA VAL A 24 -5.90 5.27 8.86
C VAL A 24 -5.94 6.62 8.18
N ARG A 25 -6.12 7.67 8.98
CA ARG A 25 -5.86 9.03 8.52
C ARG A 25 -4.36 9.28 8.45
N THR A 26 -3.94 10.21 7.61
CA THR A 26 -2.53 10.55 7.42
C THR A 26 -1.85 11.10 8.68
N ASP A 27 -2.61 11.66 9.62
CA ASP A 27 -2.14 12.12 10.93
C ASP A 27 -2.05 11.01 12.00
N MET A 28 -2.49 9.78 11.70
CA MET A 28 -2.60 8.67 12.68
C MET A 28 -1.81 7.42 12.24
N LEU A 29 -0.50 7.55 12.04
CA LEU A 29 0.36 6.44 11.61
C LEU A 29 0.98 5.61 12.74
N ASP A 30 0.79 6.01 14.00
CA ASP A 30 1.60 5.51 15.12
C ASP A 30 1.40 4.02 15.42
N ASP A 31 0.21 3.48 15.15
CA ASP A 31 -0.16 2.09 15.38
C ASP A 31 0.11 1.15 14.20
N ILE A 32 0.66 1.68 13.11
CA ILE A 32 1.04 0.85 11.96
C ILE A 32 2.23 -0.03 12.36
N ARG A 33 2.10 -1.31 12.07
CA ARG A 33 3.12 -2.35 12.25
C ARG A 33 3.27 -3.14 10.96
N GLY A 34 4.40 -3.82 10.83
CA GLY A 34 4.76 -4.61 9.66
C GLY A 34 5.83 -3.94 8.80
N GLY A 35 6.61 -4.79 8.14
CA GLY A 35 7.67 -4.36 7.23
C GLY A 35 7.34 -4.59 5.75
N VAL A 36 6.30 -5.37 5.45
CA VAL A 36 5.93 -5.75 4.09
C VAL A 36 4.45 -5.48 3.86
N GLY A 37 4.10 -4.84 2.75
CA GLY A 37 2.71 -4.62 2.40
C GLY A 37 2.51 -3.67 1.23
N VAL A 38 1.26 -3.60 0.78
CA VAL A 38 0.81 -2.63 -0.22
C VAL A 38 -0.09 -1.62 0.48
N TYR A 39 -0.10 -0.37 0.02
CA TYR A 39 -0.99 0.65 0.52
C TYR A 39 -1.63 1.44 -0.62
N VAL A 40 -2.84 1.91 -0.36
CA VAL A 40 -3.66 2.73 -1.24
C VAL A 40 -3.91 4.05 -0.51
N THR A 41 -3.69 5.18 -1.17
CA THR A 41 -4.00 6.50 -0.62
C THR A 41 -5.21 7.09 -1.33
N GLU A 42 -6.02 7.79 -0.57
CA GLU A 42 -7.26 8.40 -1.05
C GLU A 42 -7.34 9.86 -0.62
N SER A 43 -7.91 10.70 -1.48
CA SER A 43 -8.31 12.06 -1.11
C SER A 43 -9.54 12.06 -0.19
N ALA A 44 -9.87 13.23 0.34
CA ALA A 44 -11.02 13.40 1.24
C ALA A 44 -12.36 13.02 0.59
N ASP A 45 -12.48 13.17 -0.73
CA ASP A 45 -13.64 12.78 -1.55
C ASP A 45 -13.67 11.29 -1.94
N GLY A 46 -12.66 10.50 -1.53
CA GLY A 46 -12.61 9.06 -1.78
C GLY A 46 -11.99 8.66 -3.13
N ARG A 47 -11.38 9.59 -3.87
CA ARG A 47 -10.64 9.22 -5.09
C ARG A 47 -9.30 8.57 -4.73
N THR A 48 -8.98 7.44 -5.38
CA THR A 48 -7.65 6.83 -5.27
C THR A 48 -6.59 7.74 -5.88
N LEU A 49 -5.63 8.16 -5.06
CA LEU A 49 -4.56 9.06 -5.47
C LEU A 49 -3.31 8.29 -5.84
N TYR A 50 -2.84 7.39 -4.97
CA TYR A 50 -1.57 6.71 -5.17
C TYR A 50 -1.62 5.29 -4.60
N ILE A 51 -0.83 4.40 -5.22
CA ILE A 51 -0.63 3.03 -4.76
C ILE A 51 0.86 2.80 -4.69
N GLY A 52 1.31 2.26 -3.57
CA GLY A 52 2.71 1.93 -3.36
C GLY A 52 2.85 0.66 -2.52
N SER A 53 4.08 0.16 -2.46
CA SER A 53 4.43 -0.97 -1.61
C SER A 53 5.68 -0.72 -0.79
N VAL A 54 5.79 -1.49 0.29
CA VAL A 54 6.93 -1.49 1.20
C VAL A 54 7.49 -2.91 1.27
N TYR A 55 8.81 -3.04 1.13
CA TYR A 55 9.52 -4.28 1.32
C TYR A 55 10.70 -4.08 2.27
N ARG A 56 10.44 -4.26 3.57
CA ARG A 56 11.42 -4.18 4.66
C ARG A 56 11.15 -5.34 5.65
N PRO A 57 11.28 -6.62 5.23
CA PRO A 57 10.79 -7.78 5.99
C PRO A 57 11.37 -7.91 7.41
N ASN A 58 12.58 -7.40 7.63
CA ASN A 58 13.27 -7.42 8.93
C ASN A 58 13.01 -6.16 9.78
N ASN A 59 12.11 -5.27 9.36
CA ASN A 59 11.78 -4.04 10.08
C ASN A 59 10.28 -4.00 10.43
N PRO A 60 9.89 -4.29 11.68
CA PRO A 60 8.48 -4.30 12.10
C PRO A 60 7.82 -2.91 12.06
N LEU A 61 8.59 -1.84 11.85
CA LEU A 61 8.12 -0.47 11.67
C LEU A 61 8.34 0.04 10.24
N GLY A 62 8.70 -0.85 9.31
CA GLY A 62 9.10 -0.51 7.96
C GLY A 62 8.02 0.26 7.19
N ILE A 63 6.76 -0.18 7.28
CA ILE A 63 5.63 0.50 6.64
C ILE A 63 5.44 1.90 7.24
N ARG A 64 5.44 2.02 8.57
CA ARG A 64 5.27 3.31 9.25
C ARG A 64 6.35 4.31 8.86
N ALA A 65 7.61 3.89 8.90
CA ALA A 65 8.74 4.73 8.52
C ALA A 65 8.60 5.20 7.07
N HIS A 66 8.29 4.28 6.15
CA HIS A 66 8.12 4.61 4.74
C HIS A 66 6.96 5.59 4.48
N LEU A 67 5.82 5.42 5.14
CA LEU A 67 4.69 6.33 4.98
C LEU A 67 5.01 7.73 5.52
N ARG A 68 5.74 7.84 6.64
CA ARG A 68 6.22 9.14 7.15
C ARG A 68 7.16 9.84 6.18
N GLU A 69 8.07 9.10 5.54
CA GLU A 69 8.97 9.62 4.48
C GLU A 69 8.16 10.19 3.29
N HIS A 70 7.02 9.58 2.95
CA HIS A 70 6.17 10.04 1.85
C HIS A 70 5.24 11.19 2.23
N LEU A 71 4.64 11.19 3.42
CA LEU A 71 3.76 12.28 3.86
C LEU A 71 4.49 13.62 4.02
N GLY A 72 5.81 13.60 4.22
CA GLY A 72 6.62 14.82 4.25
C GLY A 72 6.82 15.49 2.88
N ARG A 73 6.34 14.90 1.78
CA ARG A 73 6.55 15.44 0.42
C ARG A 73 5.36 16.23 -0.08
N ALA A 74 5.62 17.39 -0.70
CA ALA A 74 4.58 18.33 -1.14
C ALA A 74 3.61 17.72 -2.17
N GLU A 75 4.11 16.83 -3.04
CA GLU A 75 3.29 16.12 -4.03
C GLU A 75 2.21 15.22 -3.41
N ASN A 76 2.36 14.85 -2.14
CA ASN A 76 1.45 13.96 -1.42
C ASN A 76 0.47 14.70 -0.49
N SER A 77 0.44 16.04 -0.56
CA SER A 77 -0.43 16.89 0.28
C SER A 77 -1.94 16.61 0.14
N GLY A 78 -2.36 15.99 -0.96
CA GLY A 78 -3.76 15.59 -1.19
C GLY A 78 -4.20 14.31 -0.46
N TRP A 79 -3.29 13.58 0.18
CA TRP A 79 -3.62 12.31 0.83
C TRP A 79 -4.38 12.55 2.14
N ALA A 80 -5.61 12.05 2.23
CA ALA A 80 -6.45 12.14 3.42
C ALA A 80 -6.52 10.82 4.20
N LYS A 81 -6.58 9.70 3.48
CA LYS A 81 -6.66 8.35 4.04
C LYS A 81 -5.62 7.44 3.41
N ILE A 82 -5.14 6.48 4.19
CA ILE A 82 -4.23 5.43 3.73
C ILE A 82 -4.81 4.09 4.18
N THR A 83 -5.13 3.22 3.22
CA THR A 83 -5.50 1.82 3.47
C THR A 83 -4.28 0.94 3.25
N ILE A 84 -3.91 0.19 4.27
CA ILE A 84 -2.72 -0.65 4.31
C ILE A 84 -3.16 -2.11 4.27
N PHE A 85 -2.52 -2.88 3.40
CA PHE A 85 -2.69 -4.32 3.25
C PHE A 85 -1.37 -4.99 3.66
N PRO A 86 -1.22 -5.34 4.95
CA PRO A 86 0.02 -5.95 5.44
C PRO A 86 0.18 -7.34 4.83
N MET A 87 1.41 -7.64 4.42
CA MET A 87 1.79 -8.95 3.88
C MET A 87 2.79 -9.61 4.82
N ALA A 88 2.83 -10.94 4.83
CA ALA A 88 3.73 -11.67 5.71
C ALA A 88 5.20 -11.40 5.34
N GLY A 89 6.09 -11.32 6.32
CA GLY A 89 7.51 -11.03 6.09
C GLY A 89 8.25 -12.08 5.24
N ARG A 90 7.66 -13.26 5.06
CA ARG A 90 8.16 -14.34 4.19
C ARG A 90 7.79 -14.20 2.70
N VAL A 91 6.90 -13.27 2.36
CA VAL A 91 6.47 -13.04 0.97
C VAL A 91 7.63 -12.43 0.21
N ALA A 92 7.91 -12.90 -1.00
CA ALA A 92 9.00 -12.37 -1.82
C ALA A 92 8.69 -10.95 -2.32
N GLU A 93 9.71 -10.10 -2.46
CA GLU A 93 9.53 -8.73 -2.96
C GLU A 93 8.80 -8.69 -4.31
N ARG A 94 9.12 -9.61 -5.22
CA ARG A 94 8.48 -9.73 -6.52
C ARG A 94 6.97 -9.89 -6.40
N ASP A 95 6.50 -10.70 -5.45
CA ASP A 95 5.07 -10.94 -5.24
C ASP A 95 4.38 -9.69 -4.70
N VAL A 96 5.06 -8.94 -3.82
CA VAL A 96 4.55 -7.65 -3.30
C VAL A 96 4.38 -6.65 -4.43
N ARG A 97 5.37 -6.55 -5.32
CA ARG A 97 5.32 -5.67 -6.52
C ARG A 97 4.26 -6.12 -7.52
N GLN A 98 4.08 -7.43 -7.68
CA GLN A 98 3.03 -7.95 -8.54
C GLN A 98 1.63 -7.59 -8.01
N VAL A 99 1.42 -7.75 -6.70
CA VAL A 99 0.16 -7.34 -6.05
C VAL A 99 -0.07 -5.84 -6.19
N GLU A 100 0.95 -5.01 -5.94
CA GLU A 100 0.92 -3.56 -6.17
C GLU A 100 0.45 -3.23 -7.60
N GLY A 101 1.06 -3.88 -8.60
CA GLY A 101 0.71 -3.67 -10.01
C GLY A 101 -0.72 -4.07 -10.34
N ILE A 102 -1.20 -5.22 -9.85
CA ILE A 102 -2.58 -5.68 -10.06
C ILE A 102 -3.58 -4.69 -9.45
N ILE A 103 -3.37 -4.28 -8.20
CA ILE A 103 -4.25 -3.32 -7.52
C ILE A 103 -4.28 -2.00 -8.29
N ALA A 104 -3.13 -1.57 -8.81
CA ALA A 104 -3.04 -0.30 -9.51
C ALA A 104 -3.71 -0.32 -10.89
N ILE A 105 -3.75 -1.47 -11.57
CA ILE A 105 -4.59 -1.66 -12.77
C ILE A 105 -6.08 -1.56 -12.41
N TRP A 106 -6.49 -2.12 -11.28
CA TRP A 106 -7.91 -2.09 -10.86
C TRP A 106 -8.38 -0.71 -10.40
N LEU A 107 -7.56 0.03 -9.67
CA LEU A 107 -7.98 1.27 -9.03
C LEU A 107 -7.60 2.54 -9.80
N VAL A 108 -6.68 2.44 -10.77
CA VAL A 108 -6.28 3.52 -11.69
C VAL A 108 -5.97 4.83 -10.92
N PRO A 109 -4.87 4.88 -10.15
CA PRO A 109 -4.55 6.01 -9.29
C PRO A 109 -4.34 7.30 -10.09
N ALA A 110 -4.81 8.42 -9.54
CA ALA A 110 -4.71 9.74 -10.19
C ALA A 110 -3.27 10.29 -10.25
N GLN A 111 -2.45 9.94 -9.28
CA GLN A 111 -1.04 10.31 -9.16
C GLN A 111 -0.22 9.07 -9.51
N GLY A 112 0.64 9.19 -10.52
CA GLY A 112 1.28 8.07 -11.20
C GLY A 112 1.86 6.96 -10.31
N HIS A 113 1.96 5.77 -10.87
CA HIS A 113 2.49 4.59 -10.21
C HIS A 113 3.99 4.73 -9.90
N ALA A 114 4.47 4.08 -8.84
CA ALA A 114 5.83 3.56 -8.86
C ALA A 114 5.87 2.38 -9.85
N TRP A 115 5.82 2.66 -11.17
CA TRP A 115 6.02 1.61 -12.17
C TRP A 115 7.35 0.91 -11.85
N PRO A 116 7.39 -0.43 -11.72
CA PRO A 116 8.65 -1.12 -11.64
C PRO A 116 9.42 -0.75 -12.90
N ARG A 117 10.53 -0.02 -12.74
CA ARG A 117 11.48 0.17 -13.82
C ARG A 117 11.96 -1.22 -14.19
N VAL A 118 11.49 -1.73 -15.33
CA VAL A 118 12.12 -2.88 -15.98
C VAL A 118 13.54 -2.43 -16.26
N ARG A 119 14.50 -2.79 -15.40
CA ARG A 119 15.90 -2.79 -15.79
C ARG A 119 15.99 -3.78 -16.94
N ARG A 120 16.10 -3.27 -18.17
CA ARG A 120 16.68 -4.06 -19.24
C ARG A 120 18.12 -4.33 -18.79
N SER A 121 18.38 -5.61 -18.52
CA SER A 121 19.72 -6.18 -18.38
C SER A 121 20.55 -5.86 -19.62
#